data_AF-A0A920N041-F1
#
_entry.id   AF-A0A920N041-F1
#
_cell.length_a   1.000
_cell.length_b   1.000
_cell.length_c   1.000
_cell.angle_alpha   90.00
_cell.angle_beta   90.00
_cell.angle_gamma   90.00
#
_symmetry.space_group_name_H-M   'P 1'
#
loop_
_entity.id
_entity.type
_entity.pdbx_description
1 polymer ?
#
loop_
_entity_poly.entity_id
_entity_poly.type
_entity_poly.pdbx_seq_one_letter_code
_entity_poly.pdbx_strand_id
1 'polypeptide(L)'
;MKSDAYATATVLVALLRDGGLSADHPAIRRGTRYLVDTQLEDGSWHVVTRAKPFQPYFETGFPHGKDQFISIAASSWATLALVLTIPESP
;
A
#
# COMPACT_ATOMS: atom_id res chain seq x y z
N MET A 1 4.81 15.44 7.79
CA MET A 1 4.27 14.63 6.67
C MET A 1 3.47 13.49 7.26
N LYS A 2 2.29 13.17 6.71
CA LYS A 2 1.49 12.02 7.18
C LYS A 2 1.97 10.74 6.50
N SER A 3 1.78 9.60 7.15
CA SER A 3 2.03 8.27 6.54
C SER A 3 1.19 8.08 5.28
N ASP A 4 1.64 7.22 4.37
CA ASP A 4 0.91 6.84 3.16
C ASP A 4 1.04 5.34 2.90
N ALA A 5 0.03 4.77 2.23
CA ALA A 5 -0.06 3.33 2.02
C ALA A 5 1.05 2.79 1.12
N TYR A 6 1.55 3.57 0.17
CA TYR A 6 2.65 3.16 -0.71
C TYR A 6 3.93 2.90 0.10
N ALA A 7 4.38 3.86 0.90
CA ALA A 7 5.57 3.71 1.72
C ALA A 7 5.40 2.66 2.82
N THR A 8 4.24 2.63 3.48
CA THR A 8 3.97 1.62 4.52
C THR A 8 3.96 0.21 3.95
N ALA A 9 3.24 -0.04 2.87
CA ALA A 9 3.11 -1.37 2.31
C ALA A 9 4.43 -1.89 1.70
N THR A 10 5.19 -1.05 1.00
CA THR A 10 6.50 -1.44 0.45
C THR A 10 7.48 -1.86 1.54
N VAL A 11 7.55 -1.11 2.65
CA VAL A 11 8.38 -1.46 3.81
C VAL A 11 7.89 -2.75 4.47
N LEU A 12 6.58 -2.94 4.61
CA LEU A 12 6.04 -4.19 5.16
C LEU A 12 6.44 -5.40 4.31
N VAL A 13 6.31 -5.33 2.99
CA VAL A 13 6.72 -6.43 2.11
C VAL A 13 8.23 -6.70 2.25
N ALA A 14 9.08 -5.67 2.24
CA ALA A 14 10.51 -5.85 2.40
C ALA A 14 10.87 -6.51 3.75
N LEU A 15 10.25 -6.08 4.84
CA LEU A 15 10.49 -6.64 6.17
C LEU A 15 10.00 -8.09 6.30
N LEU A 16 8.87 -8.43 5.68
CA LEU A 16 8.28 -9.77 5.69
C LEU A 16 9.06 -10.76 4.80
N ARG A 17 9.52 -10.32 3.62
CA ARG A 17 10.23 -11.18 2.65
C ARG A 17 11.71 -11.34 2.97
N ASP A 18 12.39 -10.24 3.24
CA ASP A 18 13.86 -10.20 3.29
C ASP A 18 14.37 -9.74 4.66
N GLY A 19 13.56 -9.01 5.43
CA GLY A 19 13.92 -8.50 6.76
C GLY A 19 13.80 -9.49 7.91
N GLY A 20 13.30 -10.71 7.66
CA GLY A 20 13.19 -11.77 8.66
C GLY A 20 12.16 -11.51 9.76
N LEU A 21 11.25 -10.53 9.59
CA LEU A 21 10.18 -10.28 10.55
C LEU A 21 8.97 -11.16 10.22
N SER A 22 8.38 -11.78 11.25
CA SER A 22 7.11 -12.50 11.10
C SER A 22 5.91 -11.54 11.09
N ALA A 23 4.77 -12.04 10.61
CA ALA A 23 3.50 -11.30 10.63
C ALA A 23 3.06 -10.85 12.05
N ASP A 24 3.47 -11.59 13.09
CA ASP A 24 3.16 -11.27 14.49
C ASP A 24 4.03 -10.16 15.08
N HIS A 25 5.12 -9.78 14.41
CA HIS A 25 6.02 -8.75 14.91
C HIS A 25 5.25 -7.42 15.13
N PRO A 26 5.41 -6.72 16.27
CA PRO A 26 4.59 -5.55 16.60
C PRO A 26 4.60 -4.44 15.55
N ALA A 27 5.73 -4.25 14.84
CA ALA A 27 5.82 -3.27 13.77
C ALA A 27 4.99 -3.66 12.53
N ILE A 28 4.97 -4.95 12.18
CA ILE A 28 4.18 -5.47 11.07
C ILE A 28 2.69 -5.31 11.39
N ARG A 29 2.25 -5.76 12.57
CA ARG A 29 0.85 -5.62 13.01
C ARG A 29 0.34 -4.18 12.99
N ARG A 30 1.17 -3.21 13.39
CA ARG A 30 0.81 -1.78 13.31
C ARG A 30 0.65 -1.31 11.87
N GLY A 31 1.56 -1.71 10.98
CA GLY A 31 1.46 -1.35 9.56
C GLY A 31 0.27 -2.01 8.87
N THR A 32 0.04 -3.30 9.11
CA THR A 32 -1.14 -4.04 8.60
C THR A 32 -2.43 -3.38 9.06
N ARG A 33 -2.54 -3.01 10.35
CA ARG A 33 -3.70 -2.28 10.86
C ARG A 33 -3.87 -0.93 10.18
N TYR A 34 -2.79 -0.16 10.00
CA TYR A 34 -2.85 1.09 9.26
C TYR A 34 -3.40 0.88 7.83
N LEU A 35 -2.95 -0.15 7.12
CA LEU A 35 -3.47 -0.45 5.78
C LEU A 35 -4.96 -0.76 5.83
N VAL A 36 -5.40 -1.66 6.71
CA VAL A 36 -6.84 -1.99 6.85
C VAL A 36 -7.67 -0.76 7.20
N ASP A 37 -7.24 0.04 8.17
CA ASP A 37 -7.99 1.21 8.66
C ASP A 37 -8.04 2.36 7.63
N THR A 38 -7.18 2.35 6.61
CA THR A 38 -7.09 3.40 5.58
C THR A 38 -7.53 2.96 4.20
N GLN A 39 -8.01 1.72 4.06
CA GLN A 39 -8.64 1.26 2.83
C GLN A 39 -9.94 2.04 2.61
N LEU A 40 -10.18 2.48 1.37
CA LEU A 40 -11.43 3.13 0.98
C LEU A 40 -12.53 2.10 0.68
N GLU A 41 -13.78 2.55 0.63
CA GLU A 41 -14.93 1.66 0.35
C GLU A 41 -14.84 0.95 -1.02
N ASP A 42 -14.19 1.58 -2.00
CA ASP A 42 -13.92 1.00 -3.32
C ASP A 42 -12.76 -0.03 -3.31
N GLY A 43 -12.16 -0.26 -2.15
CA GLY A 43 -11.03 -1.16 -1.94
C GLY A 43 -9.66 -0.57 -2.24
N SER A 44 -9.57 0.67 -2.72
CA SER A 44 -8.30 1.33 -3.06
C SER A 44 -7.66 2.05 -1.87
N TRP A 45 -6.39 2.44 -2.03
CA TRP A 45 -5.71 3.38 -1.14
C TRP A 45 -5.30 4.63 -1.92
N HIS A 46 -5.85 5.79 -1.55
CA HIS A 46 -5.45 7.07 -2.14
C HIS A 46 -4.08 7.52 -1.60
N VAL A 47 -3.16 7.81 -2.50
CA VAL A 47 -1.89 8.47 -2.18
C VAL A 47 -1.72 9.69 -3.06
N VAL A 48 -1.49 10.86 -2.47
CA VAL A 48 -1.27 12.10 -3.23
C VAL A 48 0.11 12.06 -3.88
N THR A 49 0.16 12.27 -5.20
CA THR A 49 1.44 12.32 -5.93
C THR A 49 2.27 13.52 -5.49
N ARG A 50 3.57 13.28 -5.31
CA ARG A 50 4.56 14.31 -4.99
C ARG A 50 5.55 14.54 -6.14
N ALA A 51 5.47 13.74 -7.19
CA ALA A 51 6.31 13.86 -8.37
C ALA A 51 5.71 14.85 -9.36
N LYS A 52 6.57 15.62 -10.03
CA LYS A 52 6.14 16.43 -11.18
C LYS A 52 5.96 15.50 -12.38
N PRO A 53 4.75 15.41 -12.97
CA PRO A 53 4.54 14.56 -14.14
C PRO A 53 5.34 15.10 -15.32
N PHE A 54 6.02 14.21 -16.05
CA PHE A 54 6.67 14.54 -17.32
C PHE A 54 5.76 14.27 -18.52
N GLN A 55 4.81 13.33 -18.38
CA GLN A 55 3.82 13.03 -19.40
C GLN A 55 2.53 13.81 -19.16
N PRO A 56 1.78 14.16 -20.22
CA PRO A 56 0.41 14.63 -20.09
C PRO A 56 -0.45 13.65 -19.30
N TYR A 57 -1.45 14.20 -18.61
CA TYR A 57 -2.43 13.39 -17.90
C TYR A 57 -3.13 12.40 -18.84
N PHE A 58 -3.29 11.16 -18.38
CA PHE A 58 -4.02 10.12 -19.05
C PHE A 58 -4.92 9.42 -18.05
N GLU A 59 -6.23 9.40 -18.30
CA GLU A 59 -7.23 8.74 -17.46
C GLU A 59 -7.19 7.22 -17.66
N THR A 60 -6.99 6.48 -16.57
CA THR A 60 -6.92 5.00 -16.59
C THR A 60 -8.22 4.36 -16.13
N GLY A 61 -9.15 5.12 -15.55
CA GLY A 61 -10.36 4.60 -14.92
C GLY A 61 -10.16 4.13 -13.49
N PHE A 62 -8.93 4.13 -12.98
CA PHE A 62 -8.67 3.99 -11.55
C PHE A 62 -9.06 5.28 -10.82
N PRO A 63 -9.63 5.22 -9.60
CA PRO A 63 -10.01 6.41 -8.85
C PRO A 63 -8.80 7.35 -8.58
N HIS A 64 -9.08 8.54 -8.05
CA HIS A 64 -8.09 9.53 -7.59
C HIS A 64 -7.46 10.43 -8.66
N GLY A 65 -7.96 10.41 -9.91
CA GLY A 65 -7.61 11.39 -10.95
C GLY A 65 -6.10 11.51 -11.18
N LYS A 66 -5.51 12.70 -10.97
CA LYS A 66 -4.05 12.91 -11.14
C LYS A 66 -3.17 12.01 -10.26
N ASP A 67 -3.74 11.49 -9.17
CA ASP A 67 -3.05 10.63 -8.21
C ASP A 67 -3.23 9.14 -8.51
N GLN A 68 -3.95 8.80 -9.59
CA GLN A 68 -4.31 7.42 -9.92
C GLN A 68 -3.11 6.49 -10.02
N PHE A 69 -1.99 6.88 -10.65
CA PHE A 69 -0.85 5.99 -10.86
C PHE A 69 -0.16 5.61 -9.54
N ILE A 70 0.06 6.57 -8.64
CA ILE A 70 0.66 6.27 -7.34
C ILE A 70 -0.34 5.53 -6.45
N SER A 71 -1.64 5.77 -6.60
CA SER A 71 -2.69 5.06 -5.86
C SER A 71 -2.90 3.62 -6.34
N ILE A 72 -2.71 3.36 -7.64
CA ILE A 72 -2.61 1.99 -8.20
C ILE A 72 -1.45 1.27 -7.54
N ALA A 73 -0.25 1.87 -7.57
CA ALA A 73 0.93 1.27 -6.96
C ALA A 73 0.73 1.02 -5.45
N ALA A 74 0.18 2.01 -4.74
CA ALA A 74 -0.16 1.89 -3.32
C ALA A 74 -1.11 0.71 -3.06
N SER A 75 -2.18 0.59 -3.85
CA SER A 75 -3.19 -0.46 -3.67
C SER A 75 -2.64 -1.85 -3.98
N SER A 76 -1.80 -1.98 -5.01
CA SER A 76 -1.10 -3.22 -5.33
C SER A 76 -0.15 -3.66 -4.22
N TRP A 77 0.70 -2.75 -3.72
CA TRP A 77 1.62 -3.05 -2.62
C TRP A 77 0.87 -3.33 -1.32
N ALA A 78 -0.18 -2.57 -1.01
CA ALA A 78 -1.00 -2.79 0.18
C ALA A 78 -1.63 -4.19 0.14
N THR A 79 -2.20 -4.58 -0.99
CA THR A 79 -2.75 -5.93 -1.19
C THR A 79 -1.69 -7.00 -0.96
N LEU A 80 -0.50 -6.85 -1.56
CA LEU A 80 0.60 -7.80 -1.38
C LEU A 80 1.05 -7.89 0.08
N ALA A 81 1.18 -6.74 0.77
CA ALA A 81 1.54 -6.70 2.18
C ALA A 81 0.51 -7.43 3.05
N LEU A 82 -0.79 -7.21 2.79
CA LEU A 82 -1.86 -7.89 3.51
C LEU A 82 -1.83 -9.41 3.28
N VAL A 83 -1.67 -9.85 2.02
CA VAL A 83 -1.55 -11.28 1.67
C VAL A 83 -0.41 -11.96 2.43
N LEU A 84 0.74 -11.30 2.56
CA LEU A 84 1.89 -11.84 3.29
C LEU A 84 1.71 -11.94 4.81
N THR A 85 0.63 -11.37 5.33
CA THR A 85 0.28 -11.48 6.75
C THR A 85 -0.84 -12.48 7.02
N ILE A 86 -1.39 -13.11 5.97
CA ILE A 86 -2.38 -14.17 6.12
C ILE A 86 -1.63 -15.44 6.59
N PRO A 87 -2.15 -16.16 7.61
CA PRO A 87 -1.58 -17.45 8.02
C PRO A 87 -1.58 -18.44 6.85
N GLU A 88 -0.53 -19.26 6.73
CA GLU A 88 -0.56 -20.35 5.77
C GLU A 88 -1.73 -21.29 6.10
N SER A 89 -2.45 -21.72 5.07
CA SER A 89 -3.52 -22.71 5.25
C SER A 89 -2.90 -24.04 5.69
N PRO A 90 -3.49 -24.72 6.67
CA PRO A 90 -2.96 -25.98 7.21
C PRO A 90 -2.95 -27.13 6.20
#